data_AF-A0A4P8L2B7-F1
#
_entry.id   AF-A0A4P8L2B7-F1
#
_cell.length_a   1.000
_cell.length_b   1.000
_cell.length_c   1.000
_cell.angle_alpha   90.00
_cell.angle_beta   90.00
_cell.angle_gamma   90.00
#
_symmetry.space_group_name_H-M   'P 1'
#
loop_
_entity.id
_entity.type
_entity.pdbx_description
1 polymer ?
#
loop_
_entity_poly.entity_id
_entity_poly.type
_entity_poly.pdbx_seq_one_letter_code
_entity_poly.pdbx_strand_id
1 'polypeptide(L)'
;MTLENEQALSRREFVRRTLRAGITLAAVGGVGLWRFDPKGPEPPGAGDQVNLPDYSVPGTKGRMSVIRGSDRPAALAKAVTGIGGIEAYVHPGDRVLIKVNAAFASPPILSATTHPDLVRGLVRLCFQAGAAAVVVTDNPINDPASCFRLTGIGEAAESEGARVFVPEPGAFQAATLEGGRLIRNWPLLYEPFRGIDKLIGVAPVKDHHRSGASMIMKNWYGLLGGPRNLFHQDIHNIIKELALLVTPTFVILDGTWTMMANGPTGGSIDDLKATHTLIAATDQVAADAFGATLLGKRPADLPWIAKAEEAGAGTADFEALRPLIGEA
;
A
#
# COMPACT_ATOMS: atom_id res chain seq x y z
N MET A 1 -24.69 -49.21 -39.26
CA MET A 1 -23.33 -48.86 -39.71
C MET A 1 -23.31 -48.93 -41.23
N THR A 2 -23.47 -47.79 -41.88
CA THR A 2 -23.14 -47.61 -43.31
C THR A 2 -22.57 -46.20 -43.41
N LEU A 3 -21.34 -46.17 -43.90
CA LEU A 3 -20.41 -45.06 -43.89
C LEU A 3 -20.87 -43.91 -44.79
N GLU A 4 -20.48 -42.72 -44.34
CA GLU A 4 -20.48 -41.40 -44.93
C GLU A 4 -20.58 -41.32 -46.47
N ASN A 5 -21.52 -40.53 -46.93
CA ASN A 5 -21.55 -39.99 -48.28
C ASN A 5 -20.82 -38.64 -48.25
N GLU A 6 -19.49 -38.64 -48.35
CA GLU A 6 -18.72 -37.42 -48.57
C GLU A 6 -19.09 -36.85 -49.94
N GLN A 7 -19.90 -35.80 -49.95
CA GLN A 7 -20.14 -35.02 -51.17
C GLN A 7 -18.82 -34.39 -51.61
N ALA A 8 -18.19 -34.97 -52.63
CA ALA A 8 -16.95 -34.47 -53.20
C ALA A 8 -17.13 -33.01 -53.68
N LEU A 9 -16.42 -32.09 -53.04
CA LEU A 9 -16.42 -30.67 -53.37
C LEU A 9 -16.02 -30.47 -54.84
N SER A 10 -16.86 -29.78 -55.62
CA SER A 10 -16.50 -29.43 -56.99
C SER A 10 -15.29 -28.49 -57.00
N ARG A 11 -14.43 -28.58 -58.03
CA ARG A 11 -13.23 -27.71 -58.16
C ARG A 11 -13.57 -26.22 -58.06
N ARG A 12 -14.69 -25.80 -58.66
CA ARG A 12 -15.17 -24.41 -58.61
C ARG A 12 -15.58 -24.00 -57.19
N GLU A 13 -16.21 -24.90 -56.45
CA GLU A 13 -16.65 -24.65 -55.08
C GLU A 13 -15.48 -24.64 -54.10
N PHE A 14 -14.52 -25.55 -54.27
CA PHE A 14 -13.25 -25.53 -53.55
C PHE A 14 -12.53 -24.18 -53.75
N VAL A 15 -12.31 -23.77 -55.00
CA VAL A 15 -11.65 -22.48 -55.32
C VAL A 15 -12.40 -21.29 -54.70
N ARG A 16 -13.74 -21.27 -54.77
CA ARG A 16 -14.55 -20.19 -54.20
C ARG A 16 -14.47 -20.15 -52.67
N ARG A 17 -14.48 -21.30 -52.00
CA ARG A 17 -14.37 -21.40 -50.53
C ARG A 17 -12.97 -20.99 -50.06
N THR A 18 -11.92 -21.46 -50.74
CA THR A 18 -10.53 -21.11 -50.42
C THR A 18 -10.26 -19.62 -50.64
N LEU A 19 -10.78 -19.04 -51.72
CA LEU A 19 -10.65 -17.59 -51.97
C LEU A 19 -11.35 -16.76 -50.89
N ARG A 20 -12.57 -17.14 -50.50
CA ARG A 20 -13.30 -16.47 -49.42
C ARG A 20 -12.57 -16.56 -48.09
N ALA A 21 -12.09 -17.75 -47.72
CA ALA A 21 -11.32 -17.95 -46.50
C ALA A 21 -10.02 -17.13 -46.51
N GLY A 22 -9.31 -17.08 -47.64
CA GLY A 22 -8.11 -16.26 -47.81
C GLY A 22 -8.40 -14.77 -47.65
N ILE A 23 -9.48 -14.25 -48.24
CA ILE A 23 -9.91 -12.84 -48.07
C ILE A 23 -10.25 -12.56 -46.61
N THR A 24 -10.97 -13.44 -45.93
CA THR A 24 -11.32 -13.25 -44.51
C THR A 24 -10.09 -13.25 -43.62
N LEU A 25 -9.16 -14.18 -43.81
CA LEU A 25 -7.90 -14.23 -43.05
C LEU A 25 -7.03 -12.99 -43.30
N ALA A 26 -6.93 -12.54 -44.55
CA ALA A 26 -6.21 -11.32 -44.90
C ALA A 26 -6.86 -10.07 -44.29
N ALA A 27 -8.18 -9.98 -44.28
CA ALA A 27 -8.91 -8.87 -43.67
C ALA A 27 -8.71 -8.83 -42.15
N VAL A 28 -8.83 -9.98 -41.46
CA VAL A 28 -8.62 -10.07 -40.01
C VAL A 28 -7.16 -9.78 -39.64
N GLY A 29 -6.19 -10.35 -40.38
CA GLY A 29 -4.78 -10.06 -40.20
C GLY A 29 -4.43 -8.60 -40.48
N GLY A 30 -5.03 -7.99 -41.51
CA GLY A 30 -4.88 -6.58 -41.84
C GLY A 30 -5.44 -5.65 -40.77
N VAL A 31 -6.60 -5.96 -40.21
CA VAL A 31 -7.16 -5.21 -39.06
C VAL A 31 -6.27 -5.39 -37.83
N GLY A 32 -5.76 -6.59 -37.59
CA GLY A 32 -4.82 -6.88 -36.51
C GLY A 32 -3.54 -6.06 -36.64
N LEU A 33 -2.94 -5.99 -37.83
CA LEU A 33 -1.75 -5.18 -38.12
C LEU A 33 -2.04 -3.68 -38.04
N TRP A 34 -3.20 -3.24 -38.52
CA TRP A 34 -3.62 -1.84 -38.46
C TRP A 34 -3.88 -1.36 -37.03
N ARG A 35 -4.36 -2.27 -36.17
CA ARG A 35 -4.59 -2.03 -34.74
C ARG A 35 -3.40 -2.39 -33.86
N PHE A 36 -2.37 -3.01 -34.43
CA PHE A 36 -1.16 -3.31 -33.70
C PHE A 36 -0.47 -1.99 -33.40
N ASP A 37 -0.37 -1.67 -32.12
CA ASP A 37 0.41 -0.55 -31.63
C ASP A 37 1.84 -1.05 -31.34
N PRO A 38 2.82 -0.83 -32.24
CA PRO A 38 4.20 -1.28 -32.05
C PRO A 38 4.93 -0.50 -30.94
N LYS A 39 4.40 0.67 -30.54
CA LYS A 39 4.99 1.49 -29.48
C LYS A 39 4.48 1.08 -28.11
N GLY A 40 3.25 0.57 -28.04
CA GLY A 40 2.56 0.32 -26.78
C GLY A 40 2.21 1.63 -26.06
N PRO A 41 1.61 1.55 -24.86
CA PRO A 41 1.29 2.74 -24.08
C PRO A 41 2.57 3.55 -23.80
N GLU A 42 2.61 4.78 -24.31
CA GLU A 42 3.69 5.71 -23.95
C GLU A 42 3.62 5.97 -22.43
N PRO A 43 4.76 5.98 -21.72
CA PRO A 43 4.77 6.44 -20.35
C PRO A 43 4.15 7.83 -20.30
N PRO A 44 3.44 8.21 -19.22
CA PRO A 44 2.96 9.56 -19.04
C PRO A 44 4.11 10.52 -19.39
N GLY A 45 3.85 11.46 -20.31
CA GLY A 45 4.86 12.39 -20.79
C GLY A 45 5.62 13.04 -19.63
N ALA A 46 6.79 13.61 -19.91
CA ALA A 46 7.60 14.34 -18.94
C ALA A 46 6.85 15.58 -18.40
N GLY A 47 5.82 15.34 -17.59
CA GLY A 47 5.21 16.34 -16.73
C GLY A 47 6.16 16.65 -15.59
N ASP A 48 5.86 17.74 -14.90
CA ASP A 48 6.62 18.17 -13.74
C ASP A 48 6.81 17.00 -12.77
N GLN A 49 8.08 16.63 -12.54
CA GLN A 49 8.43 15.57 -11.61
C GLN A 49 8.15 16.06 -10.19
N VAL A 50 7.52 15.22 -9.39
CA VAL A 50 7.28 15.49 -7.96
C VAL A 50 8.14 14.58 -7.10
N ASN A 51 8.59 15.13 -5.96
CA ASN A 51 9.28 14.40 -4.92
C ASN A 51 8.53 14.61 -3.61
N LEU A 52 8.44 13.56 -2.79
CA LEU A 52 7.93 13.70 -1.43
C LEU A 52 9.04 14.29 -0.56
N PRO A 53 8.75 15.27 0.31
CA PRO A 53 9.73 15.76 1.26
C PRO A 53 9.99 14.71 2.35
N ASP A 54 11.06 14.92 3.11
CA ASP A 54 11.32 14.20 4.35
C ASP A 54 10.38 14.72 5.44
N TYR A 55 9.44 13.87 5.90
CA TYR A 55 8.48 14.21 6.96
C TYR A 55 8.98 13.84 8.37
N SER A 56 10.22 13.34 8.51
CA SER A 56 10.79 13.01 9.81
C SER A 56 10.93 14.26 10.70
N VAL A 57 10.80 14.06 12.01
CA VAL A 57 10.88 15.16 12.98
C VAL A 57 12.26 15.15 13.65
N PRO A 58 13.01 16.27 13.63
CA PRO A 58 14.32 16.35 14.26
C PRO A 58 14.30 15.91 15.73
N GLY A 59 15.30 15.12 16.15
CA GLY A 59 15.41 14.64 17.53
C GLY A 59 14.47 13.48 17.90
N THR A 60 13.73 12.93 16.93
CA THR A 60 12.81 11.79 17.14
C THR A 60 13.25 10.49 16.47
N LYS A 61 14.43 10.47 15.82
CA LYS A 61 14.95 9.31 15.10
C LYS A 61 15.12 8.10 16.02
N GLY A 62 14.74 6.92 15.53
CA GLY A 62 14.97 5.64 16.22
C GLY A 62 14.10 5.43 17.45
N ARG A 63 12.93 6.08 17.53
CA ARG A 63 11.96 5.85 18.60
C ARG A 63 11.00 4.74 18.21
N MET A 64 10.73 3.85 19.15
CA MET A 64 9.81 2.74 18.95
C MET A 64 9.09 2.39 20.25
N SER A 65 7.82 2.06 20.14
CA SER A 65 6.97 1.58 21.23
C SER A 65 6.17 0.37 20.76
N VAL A 66 6.05 -0.63 21.64
CA VAL A 66 5.33 -1.88 21.43
C VAL A 66 4.37 -2.07 22.59
N ILE A 67 3.08 -1.90 22.32
CA ILE A 67 2.03 -2.02 23.33
C ILE A 67 1.20 -3.25 23.06
N ARG A 68 1.07 -4.10 24.07
CA ARG A 68 0.20 -5.27 24.01
C ARG A 68 -1.21 -4.95 24.52
N GLY A 69 -2.23 -5.36 23.80
CA GLY A 69 -3.62 -5.10 24.14
C GLY A 69 -4.61 -5.41 23.02
N SER A 70 -5.84 -5.72 23.39
CA SER A 70 -6.95 -5.96 22.44
C SER A 70 -7.74 -4.69 22.09
N ASP A 71 -7.73 -3.69 22.96
CA ASP A 71 -8.41 -2.40 22.75
C ASP A 71 -7.51 -1.45 21.94
N ARG A 72 -7.83 -1.27 20.66
CA ARG A 72 -7.05 -0.45 19.72
C ARG A 72 -6.93 1.02 20.16
N PRO A 73 -7.99 1.71 20.63
CA PRO A 73 -7.87 3.08 21.13
C PRO A 73 -6.91 3.23 22.31
N ALA A 74 -7.01 2.38 23.35
CA ALA A 74 -6.10 2.42 24.49
C ALA A 74 -4.65 2.07 24.10
N ALA A 75 -4.48 1.03 23.27
CA ALA A 75 -3.17 0.64 22.77
C ALA A 75 -2.52 1.76 21.94
N LEU A 76 -3.30 2.45 21.10
CA LEU A 76 -2.82 3.57 20.29
C LEU A 76 -2.33 4.73 21.15
N ALA A 77 -3.12 5.15 22.14
CA ALA A 77 -2.75 6.22 23.04
C ALA A 77 -1.40 5.91 23.72
N LYS A 78 -1.25 4.71 24.30
CA LYS A 78 0.01 4.30 24.94
C LYS A 78 1.16 4.13 23.96
N ALA A 79 0.91 3.62 22.74
CA ALA A 79 1.96 3.43 21.75
C ALA A 79 2.54 4.77 21.31
N VAL A 80 1.67 5.76 21.06
CA VAL A 80 2.06 7.13 20.72
C VAL A 80 2.75 7.82 21.89
N THR A 81 2.26 7.66 23.14
CA THR A 81 2.97 8.14 24.33
C THR A 81 4.37 7.52 24.43
N GLY A 82 4.53 6.24 24.11
CA GLY A 82 5.81 5.53 24.20
C GLY A 82 6.88 6.01 23.22
N ILE A 83 6.48 6.63 22.10
CA ILE A 83 7.41 7.32 21.19
C ILE A 83 7.59 8.81 21.53
N GLY A 84 6.94 9.31 22.60
CA GLY A 84 7.12 10.66 23.13
C GLY A 84 5.88 11.55 23.10
N GLY A 85 4.70 11.00 22.79
CA GLY A 85 3.46 11.75 22.69
C GLY A 85 3.23 12.36 21.30
N ILE A 86 1.99 12.69 20.98
CA ILE A 86 1.63 13.21 19.64
C ILE A 86 2.21 14.61 19.42
N GLU A 87 2.35 15.39 20.48
CA GLU A 87 2.88 16.76 20.51
C GLU A 87 4.37 16.83 20.18
N ALA A 88 5.09 15.71 20.24
CA ALA A 88 6.46 15.63 19.75
C ALA A 88 6.55 15.61 18.21
N TYR A 89 5.42 15.43 17.53
CA TYR A 89 5.36 15.19 16.08
C TYR A 89 4.46 16.19 15.35
N VAL A 90 3.31 16.50 15.94
CA VAL A 90 2.28 17.39 15.38
C VAL A 90 2.21 18.65 16.25
N HIS A 91 2.25 19.82 15.61
CA HIS A 91 2.22 21.12 16.25
C HIS A 91 1.00 21.93 15.78
N PRO A 92 0.61 22.98 16.54
CA PRO A 92 -0.44 23.88 16.13
C PRO A 92 -0.23 24.44 14.72
N GLY A 93 -1.21 24.25 13.84
CA GLY A 93 -1.16 24.70 12.45
C GLY A 93 -0.72 23.65 11.44
N ASP A 94 -0.12 22.52 11.87
CA ASP A 94 0.33 21.46 10.97
C ASP A 94 -0.85 20.85 10.19
N ARG A 95 -0.62 20.54 8.91
CA ARG A 95 -1.53 19.78 8.06
C ARG A 95 -1.03 18.34 7.97
N VAL A 96 -1.80 17.39 8.50
CA VAL A 96 -1.39 15.99 8.64
C VAL A 96 -2.03 15.12 7.57
N LEU A 97 -1.25 14.29 6.89
CA LEU A 97 -1.74 13.21 6.04
C LEU A 97 -1.58 11.87 6.76
N ILE A 98 -2.68 11.11 6.87
CA ILE A 98 -2.69 9.74 7.35
C ILE A 98 -2.87 8.81 6.16
N LYS A 99 -1.82 8.05 5.84
CA LYS A 99 -1.86 7.03 4.79
C LYS A 99 -2.24 5.68 5.38
N VAL A 100 -3.49 5.29 5.13
CA VAL A 100 -4.05 4.01 5.59
C VAL A 100 -3.77 2.88 4.60
N ASN A 101 -4.12 1.66 4.99
CA ASN A 101 -4.35 0.55 4.08
C ASN A 101 -5.86 0.41 3.85
N ALA A 102 -6.36 0.84 2.70
CA ALA A 102 -7.75 0.69 2.25
C ALA A 102 -7.80 -0.06 0.91
N ALA A 103 -6.84 -0.97 0.69
CA ALA A 103 -6.64 -1.64 -0.61
C ALA A 103 -7.87 -2.40 -1.12
N PHE A 104 -8.70 -2.91 -0.21
CA PHE A 104 -9.83 -3.79 -0.51
C PHE A 104 -11.11 -3.29 0.14
N ALA A 105 -12.24 -3.56 -0.50
CA ALA A 105 -13.57 -3.30 0.04
C ALA A 105 -13.98 -4.42 1.02
N SER A 106 -13.20 -4.61 2.07
CA SER A 106 -13.35 -5.70 3.04
C SER A 106 -13.86 -5.19 4.40
N PRO A 107 -14.71 -5.95 5.11
CA PRO A 107 -15.15 -5.57 6.44
C PRO A 107 -13.97 -5.59 7.45
N PRO A 108 -13.97 -4.69 8.46
CA PRO A 108 -12.88 -4.57 9.44
C PRO A 108 -12.52 -5.86 10.17
N ILE A 109 -13.50 -6.73 10.40
CA ILE A 109 -13.32 -7.99 11.14
C ILE A 109 -12.29 -8.92 10.50
N LEU A 110 -12.06 -8.81 9.19
CA LEU A 110 -11.07 -9.62 8.47
C LEU A 110 -9.64 -9.09 8.60
N SER A 111 -9.44 -7.90 9.20
CA SER A 111 -8.12 -7.27 9.36
C SER A 111 -7.31 -7.16 8.06
N ALA A 112 -8.01 -7.13 6.92
CA ALA A 112 -7.42 -6.98 5.58
C ALA A 112 -7.03 -5.52 5.28
N THR A 113 -7.59 -4.56 6.00
CA THR A 113 -7.37 -3.11 5.86
C THR A 113 -7.13 -2.49 7.23
N THR A 114 -6.67 -1.24 7.28
CA THR A 114 -6.54 -0.49 8.53
C THR A 114 -7.87 -0.49 9.28
N HIS A 115 -7.83 -0.78 10.57
CA HIS A 115 -9.04 -0.81 11.40
C HIS A 115 -9.59 0.61 11.64
N PRO A 116 -10.91 0.85 11.47
CA PRO A 116 -11.52 2.17 11.64
C PRO A 116 -11.25 2.80 13.02
N ASP A 117 -11.19 2.01 14.09
CA ASP A 117 -10.88 2.53 15.44
C ASP A 117 -9.49 3.19 15.54
N LEU A 118 -8.50 2.68 14.81
CA LEU A 118 -7.18 3.31 14.77
C LEU A 118 -7.19 4.61 13.98
N VAL A 119 -7.97 4.67 12.89
CA VAL A 119 -8.15 5.90 12.10
C VAL A 119 -8.80 6.97 12.96
N ARG A 120 -9.90 6.62 13.65
CA ARG A 120 -10.59 7.50 14.60
C ARG A 120 -9.63 8.05 15.65
N GLY A 121 -8.90 7.16 16.33
CA GLY A 121 -7.97 7.55 17.38
C GLY A 121 -6.84 8.44 16.87
N LEU A 122 -6.25 8.12 15.71
CA LEU A 122 -5.17 8.92 15.12
C LEU A 122 -5.64 10.32 14.72
N VAL A 123 -6.78 10.43 14.03
CA VAL A 123 -7.35 11.73 13.65
C VAL A 123 -7.59 12.59 14.89
N ARG A 124 -8.19 12.00 15.93
CA ARG A 124 -8.44 12.69 17.20
C ARG A 124 -7.15 13.18 17.85
N LEU A 125 -6.12 12.35 17.93
CA LEU A 125 -4.82 12.73 18.51
C LEU A 125 -4.19 13.90 17.73
N CYS A 126 -4.24 13.87 16.39
CA CYS A 126 -3.71 14.96 15.57
C CYS A 126 -4.43 16.29 15.83
N PHE A 127 -5.76 16.30 15.89
CA PHE A 127 -6.51 17.52 16.18
C PHE A 127 -6.30 18.01 17.62
N GLN A 128 -6.17 17.09 18.59
CA GLN A 128 -5.85 17.44 19.98
C GLN A 128 -4.47 18.12 20.10
N ALA A 129 -3.51 17.75 19.26
CA ALA A 129 -2.20 18.39 19.16
C ALA A 129 -2.24 19.76 18.42
N GLY A 130 -3.41 20.16 17.89
CA GLY A 130 -3.61 21.44 17.23
C GLY A 130 -3.41 21.43 15.70
N ALA A 131 -3.43 20.25 15.06
CA ALA A 131 -3.41 20.18 13.59
C ALA A 131 -4.51 21.06 12.98
N ALA A 132 -4.17 21.85 11.97
CA ALA A 132 -5.13 22.67 11.24
C ALA A 132 -6.01 21.85 10.31
N ALA A 133 -5.48 20.73 9.80
CA ALA A 133 -6.21 19.81 8.95
C ALA A 133 -5.65 18.39 9.08
N VAL A 134 -6.52 17.39 8.98
CA VAL A 134 -6.15 15.99 8.84
C VAL A 134 -6.79 15.44 7.57
N VAL A 135 -5.98 14.82 6.71
CA VAL A 135 -6.42 14.16 5.48
C VAL A 135 -6.14 12.67 5.61
N VAL A 136 -7.10 11.82 5.23
CA VAL A 136 -6.94 10.37 5.18
C VAL A 136 -6.98 9.91 3.72
N THR A 137 -6.02 9.11 3.27
CA THR A 137 -6.01 8.62 1.89
C THR A 137 -5.34 7.25 1.73
N ASP A 138 -5.57 6.64 0.57
CA ASP A 138 -4.91 5.48 -0.01
C ASP A 138 -5.26 5.45 -1.51
N ASN A 139 -4.54 4.65 -2.32
CA ASN A 139 -4.92 4.26 -3.67
C ASN A 139 -5.31 2.77 -3.73
N PRO A 140 -6.60 2.45 -3.54
CA PRO A 140 -7.08 1.08 -3.45
C PRO A 140 -6.90 0.24 -4.73
N ILE A 141 -7.04 -1.08 -4.59
CA ILE A 141 -7.11 -2.04 -5.70
C ILE A 141 -8.55 -2.14 -6.22
N ASN A 142 -9.52 -2.20 -5.31
CA ASN A 142 -10.93 -2.11 -5.69
C ASN A 142 -11.34 -0.64 -5.92
N ASP A 143 -12.61 -0.43 -6.24
CA ASP A 143 -13.20 0.90 -6.35
C ASP A 143 -12.92 1.74 -5.08
N PRO A 144 -12.24 2.89 -5.19
CA PRO A 144 -11.80 3.66 -4.03
C PRO A 144 -12.94 4.10 -3.11
N ALA A 145 -14.06 4.58 -3.68
CA ALA A 145 -15.22 5.01 -2.91
C ALA A 145 -15.82 3.86 -2.10
N SER A 146 -15.95 2.68 -2.72
CA SER A 146 -16.40 1.47 -2.05
C SER A 146 -15.45 1.01 -0.95
N CYS A 147 -14.13 1.11 -1.15
CA CYS A 147 -13.14 0.79 -0.12
C CYS A 147 -13.31 1.65 1.13
N PHE A 148 -13.30 2.98 0.99
CA PHE A 148 -13.44 3.87 2.15
C PHE A 148 -14.78 3.69 2.89
N ARG A 149 -15.85 3.39 2.14
CA ARG A 149 -17.18 3.15 2.72
C ARG A 149 -17.29 1.79 3.42
N LEU A 150 -16.93 0.69 2.76
CA LEU A 150 -17.18 -0.68 3.26
C LEU A 150 -16.18 -1.12 4.35
N THR A 151 -14.99 -0.52 4.37
CA THR A 151 -14.02 -0.71 5.46
C THR A 151 -14.36 0.11 6.71
N GLY A 152 -15.32 1.04 6.63
CA GLY A 152 -15.62 1.99 7.71
C GLY A 152 -14.53 3.05 7.95
N ILE A 153 -13.41 3.02 7.21
CA ILE A 153 -12.32 4.00 7.34
C ILE A 153 -12.82 5.42 7.07
N GLY A 154 -13.64 5.58 6.03
CA GLY A 154 -14.15 6.90 5.64
C GLY A 154 -15.00 7.53 6.74
N GLU A 155 -16.00 6.79 7.23
CA GLU A 155 -16.85 7.22 8.34
C GLU A 155 -16.03 7.52 9.61
N ALA A 156 -15.06 6.66 9.95
CA ALA A 156 -14.22 6.85 11.11
C ALA A 156 -13.36 8.13 11.04
N ALA A 157 -12.85 8.47 9.85
CA ALA A 157 -12.10 9.69 9.63
C ALA A 157 -13.01 10.93 9.69
N GLU A 158 -14.12 10.92 8.94
CA GLU A 158 -15.02 12.07 8.79
C GLU A 158 -15.73 12.42 10.09
N SER A 159 -16.11 11.43 10.89
CA SER A 159 -16.75 11.65 12.20
C SER A 159 -15.82 12.32 13.24
N GLU A 160 -14.51 12.33 13.01
CA GLU A 160 -13.53 13.08 13.82
C GLU A 160 -13.09 14.39 13.13
N GLY A 161 -13.72 14.76 12.01
CA GLY A 161 -13.45 16.00 11.28
C GLY A 161 -12.32 15.93 10.25
N ALA A 162 -11.74 14.75 9.99
CA ALA A 162 -10.77 14.60 8.90
C ALA A 162 -11.46 14.56 7.53
N ARG A 163 -10.73 14.99 6.50
CA ARG A 163 -11.16 14.86 5.10
C ARG A 163 -10.64 13.56 4.53
N VAL A 164 -11.51 12.76 3.91
CA VAL A 164 -11.09 11.60 3.12
C VAL A 164 -10.76 12.06 1.70
N PHE A 165 -9.53 11.82 1.25
CA PHE A 165 -9.15 12.03 -0.15
C PHE A 165 -9.28 10.72 -0.91
N VAL A 166 -10.26 10.65 -1.81
CA VAL A 166 -10.47 9.52 -2.72
C VAL A 166 -9.73 9.80 -4.03
N PRO A 167 -8.79 8.94 -4.48
CA PRO A 167 -8.02 9.21 -5.69
C PRO A 167 -8.86 9.24 -6.96
N GLU A 168 -8.47 10.15 -7.86
CA GLU A 168 -8.96 10.28 -9.22
C GLU A 168 -7.78 10.38 -10.20
N PRO A 169 -7.97 10.16 -11.52
CA PRO A 169 -6.85 10.14 -12.48
C PRO A 169 -5.97 11.40 -12.46
N GLY A 170 -6.56 12.58 -12.21
CA GLY A 170 -5.83 13.86 -12.13
C GLY A 170 -5.01 14.05 -10.85
N ALA A 171 -5.18 13.18 -9.84
CA ALA A 171 -4.45 13.27 -8.57
C ALA A 171 -3.02 12.69 -8.63
N PHE A 172 -2.65 12.11 -9.78
CA PHE A 172 -1.37 11.45 -9.97
C PHE A 172 -0.40 12.33 -10.76
N GLN A 173 0.85 12.40 -10.31
CA GLN A 173 1.93 13.11 -10.98
C GLN A 173 3.15 12.20 -11.12
N ALA A 174 3.97 12.44 -12.14
CA ALA A 174 5.14 11.62 -12.36
C ALA A 174 6.18 11.85 -11.25
N ALA A 175 6.72 10.77 -10.69
CA ALA A 175 7.77 10.79 -9.69
C ALA A 175 8.92 9.87 -10.09
N THR A 176 10.12 10.26 -9.68
CA THR A 176 11.34 9.49 -9.90
C THR A 176 12.10 9.40 -8.59
N LEU A 177 12.34 8.19 -8.11
CA LEU A 177 13.23 7.98 -6.98
C LEU A 177 14.67 8.13 -7.46
N GLU A 178 15.40 9.09 -6.89
CA GLU A 178 16.84 9.24 -7.14
C GLU A 178 17.58 7.96 -6.73
N GLY A 179 18.48 7.47 -7.60
CA GLY A 179 19.15 6.18 -7.39
C GLY A 179 18.25 4.93 -7.53
N GLY A 180 16.92 5.08 -7.64
CA GLY A 180 15.99 3.97 -7.84
C GLY A 180 16.12 3.29 -9.20
N ARG A 181 15.70 2.05 -9.34
CA ARG A 181 15.69 1.33 -10.63
C ARG A 181 14.28 1.16 -11.17
N LEU A 182 13.28 1.05 -10.30
CA LEU A 182 11.91 0.72 -10.65
C LEU A 182 11.02 1.96 -10.72
N ILE A 183 11.10 2.84 -9.72
CA ILE A 183 10.30 4.06 -9.65
C ILE A 183 10.98 5.16 -10.48
N ARG A 184 10.72 5.14 -11.80
CA ARG A 184 11.25 6.11 -12.78
C ARG A 184 10.09 6.65 -13.61
N ASN A 185 9.89 7.97 -13.57
CA ASN A 185 8.77 8.65 -14.24
C ASN A 185 7.42 7.93 -14.01
N TRP A 186 7.17 7.51 -12.77
CA TRP A 186 6.01 6.69 -12.42
C TRP A 186 4.89 7.54 -11.84
N PRO A 187 3.61 7.30 -12.17
CA PRO A 187 2.49 8.04 -11.56
C PRO A 187 2.41 7.77 -10.05
N LEU A 188 2.62 8.80 -9.26
CA LEU A 188 2.51 8.83 -7.80
C LEU A 188 1.27 9.63 -7.42
N LEU A 189 0.45 9.10 -6.50
CA LEU A 189 -0.65 9.85 -5.89
C LEU A 189 -0.07 11.00 -5.07
N TYR A 190 -0.12 12.22 -5.62
CA TYR A 190 0.59 13.38 -5.04
C TYR A 190 -0.36 14.49 -4.58
N GLU A 191 -1.54 14.62 -5.19
CA GLU A 191 -2.50 15.66 -4.79
C GLU A 191 -2.81 15.70 -3.28
N PRO A 192 -3.00 14.57 -2.55
CA PRO A 192 -3.24 14.64 -1.11
C PRO A 192 -2.03 15.14 -0.29
N PHE A 193 -0.83 15.18 -0.87
CA PHE A 193 0.39 15.67 -0.23
C PHE A 193 0.59 17.18 -0.36
N ARG A 194 -0.24 17.89 -1.14
CA ARG A 194 -0.06 19.34 -1.34
C ARG A 194 -0.19 20.15 -0.05
N GLY A 195 0.93 20.74 0.36
CA GLY A 195 1.06 21.54 1.57
C GLY A 195 0.82 20.74 2.86
N ILE A 196 1.08 19.42 2.83
CA ILE A 196 1.12 18.59 4.02
C ILE A 196 2.46 18.79 4.73
N ASP A 197 2.41 18.88 6.06
CA ASP A 197 3.57 19.08 6.92
C ASP A 197 4.00 17.78 7.62
N LYS A 198 3.06 16.86 7.83
CA LYS A 198 3.27 15.60 8.56
C LYS A 198 2.66 14.41 7.83
N LEU A 199 3.34 13.28 7.85
CA LEU A 199 2.89 12.03 7.25
C LEU A 199 2.90 10.90 8.26
N ILE A 200 1.73 10.32 8.53
CA ILE A 200 1.59 9.14 9.39
C ILE A 200 1.17 7.95 8.55
N GLY A 201 1.97 6.89 8.53
CA GLY A 201 1.63 5.63 7.88
C GLY A 201 0.93 4.67 8.84
N VAL A 202 -0.14 4.00 8.43
CA VAL A 202 -0.78 2.97 9.25
C VAL A 202 -1.18 1.75 8.41
N ALA A 203 -0.80 0.55 8.87
CA ALA A 203 -1.13 -0.70 8.19
C ALA A 203 -1.34 -1.85 9.19
N PRO A 204 -2.16 -2.85 8.84
CA PRO A 204 -2.23 -4.11 9.59
C PRO A 204 -1.09 -5.06 9.23
N VAL A 205 -0.74 -5.96 10.15
CA VAL A 205 0.23 -7.05 9.92
C VAL A 205 -0.46 -8.23 9.23
N LYS A 206 0.03 -8.59 8.04
CA LYS A 206 -0.56 -9.67 7.24
C LYS A 206 0.50 -10.51 6.54
N ASP A 207 0.24 -11.80 6.39
CA ASP A 207 0.95 -12.68 5.47
C ASP A 207 0.73 -12.21 4.01
N HIS A 208 1.64 -12.59 3.12
CA HIS A 208 1.49 -12.32 1.69
C HIS A 208 2.33 -13.31 0.88
N HIS A 209 1.69 -14.01 -0.06
CA HIS A 209 2.33 -15.10 -0.83
C HIS A 209 3.64 -14.71 -1.53
N ARG A 210 3.70 -13.55 -2.20
CA ARG A 210 4.89 -13.11 -2.95
C ARG A 210 5.97 -12.45 -2.08
N SER A 211 5.60 -11.52 -1.20
CA SER A 211 6.57 -10.74 -0.42
C SER A 211 6.89 -11.35 0.96
N GLY A 212 6.23 -12.45 1.32
CA GLY A 212 6.30 -13.09 2.64
C GLY A 212 5.45 -12.38 3.71
N ALA A 213 5.28 -11.06 3.60
CA ALA A 213 4.43 -10.26 4.48
C ALA A 213 3.96 -8.96 3.78
N SER A 214 2.92 -8.34 4.34
CA SER A 214 2.42 -7.01 3.98
C SER A 214 2.25 -6.17 5.24
N MET A 215 3.09 -5.15 5.38
CA MET A 215 3.17 -4.26 6.55
C MET A 215 3.44 -2.82 6.09
N ILE A 216 4.16 -1.99 6.85
CA ILE A 216 4.34 -0.55 6.60
C ILE A 216 5.00 -0.26 5.26
N MET A 217 6.20 -0.81 4.99
CA MET A 217 6.95 -0.44 3.78
C MET A 217 6.18 -0.82 2.51
N LYS A 218 5.49 -1.96 2.53
CA LYS A 218 4.62 -2.39 1.42
C LYS A 218 3.31 -1.59 1.36
N ASN A 219 2.87 -0.93 2.43
CA ASN A 219 1.65 -0.12 2.42
C ASN A 219 1.77 1.14 1.56
N TRP A 220 2.99 1.64 1.35
CA TRP A 220 3.27 2.73 0.42
C TRP A 220 3.00 2.37 -1.05
N TYR A 221 2.83 1.09 -1.36
CA TYR A 221 2.40 0.63 -2.68
C TYR A 221 1.06 1.25 -3.10
N GLY A 222 0.21 1.58 -2.12
CA GLY A 222 -1.01 2.35 -2.30
C GLY A 222 -0.79 3.84 -2.61
N LEU A 223 0.43 4.27 -2.93
CA LEU A 223 0.70 5.56 -3.55
C LEU A 223 0.95 5.44 -5.06
N LEU A 224 1.24 4.23 -5.55
CA LEU A 224 1.54 3.99 -6.96
C LEU A 224 0.25 3.99 -7.77
N GLY A 225 0.21 4.78 -8.84
CA GLY A 225 -0.77 4.71 -9.92
C GLY A 225 -0.33 3.77 -11.04
N GLY A 226 -1.02 3.87 -12.18
CA GLY A 226 -0.66 3.13 -13.40
C GLY A 226 -0.74 1.60 -13.25
N PRO A 227 -0.08 0.83 -14.14
CA PRO A 227 -0.03 -0.63 -14.11
C PRO A 227 0.93 -1.13 -13.02
N ARG A 228 0.70 -0.70 -11.76
CA ARG A 228 1.56 -1.00 -10.61
C ARG A 228 1.73 -2.50 -10.34
N ASN A 229 0.84 -3.35 -10.85
CA ASN A 229 0.95 -4.81 -10.74
C ASN A 229 2.21 -5.38 -11.41
N LEU A 230 2.84 -4.66 -12.35
CA LEU A 230 4.11 -5.04 -12.98
C LEU A 230 5.24 -5.17 -11.96
N PHE A 231 5.27 -4.35 -10.92
CA PHE A 231 6.33 -4.41 -9.90
C PHE A 231 6.31 -5.68 -9.06
N HIS A 232 5.24 -6.48 -9.10
CA HIS A 232 5.27 -7.78 -8.44
C HIS A 232 6.30 -8.76 -9.03
N GLN A 233 6.82 -8.50 -10.24
CA GLN A 233 7.94 -9.26 -10.80
C GLN A 233 9.26 -9.01 -10.06
N ASP A 234 9.37 -7.88 -9.36
CA ASP A 234 10.50 -7.54 -8.49
C ASP A 234 9.99 -6.94 -7.17
N ILE A 235 9.16 -7.73 -6.48
CA ILE A 235 8.39 -7.26 -5.30
C ILE A 235 9.30 -6.80 -4.16
N HIS A 236 10.48 -7.39 -4.00
CA HIS A 236 11.38 -7.05 -2.91
C HIS A 236 12.08 -5.70 -3.14
N ASN A 237 12.56 -5.44 -4.37
CA ASN A 237 13.19 -4.16 -4.66
C ASN A 237 12.19 -3.01 -4.73
N ILE A 238 10.95 -3.24 -5.19
CA ILE A 238 9.95 -2.17 -5.16
C ILE A 238 9.58 -1.80 -3.72
N ILE A 239 9.46 -2.75 -2.80
CA ILE A 239 9.20 -2.45 -1.39
C ILE A 239 10.35 -1.65 -0.77
N LYS A 240 11.61 -2.02 -1.08
CA LYS A 240 12.79 -1.24 -0.72
C LYS A 240 12.71 0.19 -1.28
N GLU A 241 12.45 0.35 -2.57
CA GLU A 241 12.36 1.68 -3.20
C GLU A 241 11.22 2.53 -2.62
N LEU A 242 10.09 1.91 -2.27
CA LEU A 242 9.00 2.59 -1.57
C LEU A 242 9.43 3.10 -0.19
N ALA A 243 10.25 2.35 0.55
CA ALA A 243 10.79 2.78 1.84
C ALA A 243 11.81 3.93 1.71
N LEU A 244 12.48 4.07 0.55
CA LEU A 244 13.35 5.20 0.24
C LEU A 244 12.58 6.41 -0.28
N LEU A 245 11.47 6.17 -0.99
CA LEU A 245 10.62 7.23 -1.54
C LEU A 245 9.85 7.97 -0.46
N VAL A 246 9.51 7.29 0.64
CA VAL A 246 8.65 7.83 1.70
C VAL A 246 9.40 7.82 3.03
N THR A 247 9.69 9.01 3.55
CA THR A 247 10.20 9.19 4.91
C THR A 247 9.08 9.78 5.79
N PRO A 248 8.33 8.95 6.54
CA PRO A 248 7.19 9.41 7.33
C PRO A 248 7.62 10.10 8.63
N THR A 249 6.68 10.84 9.23
CA THR A 249 6.81 11.40 10.59
C THR A 249 6.91 10.29 11.63
N PHE A 250 5.96 9.35 11.58
CA PHE A 250 6.02 8.06 12.28
C PHE A 250 5.00 7.10 11.64
N VAL A 251 5.04 5.83 12.04
CA VAL A 251 4.16 4.78 11.53
C VAL A 251 3.51 4.00 12.66
N ILE A 252 2.31 3.49 12.41
CA ILE A 252 1.56 2.59 13.30
C ILE A 252 1.36 1.25 12.59
N LEU A 253 1.88 0.17 13.17
CA LEU A 253 1.69 -1.19 12.67
C LEU A 253 0.74 -1.95 13.59
N ASP A 254 -0.43 -2.33 13.05
CA ASP A 254 -1.51 -3.00 13.77
C ASP A 254 -1.38 -4.52 13.69
N GLY A 255 -0.83 -5.11 14.75
CA GLY A 255 -0.85 -6.54 15.01
C GLY A 255 -1.82 -6.89 16.14
N THR A 256 -2.93 -6.17 16.32
CA THR A 256 -3.97 -6.57 17.29
C THR A 256 -4.55 -7.92 16.88
N TRP A 257 -4.88 -8.02 15.60
CA TRP A 257 -5.21 -9.25 14.88
C TRP A 257 -4.28 -9.36 13.68
N THR A 258 -3.38 -10.34 13.72
CA THR A 258 -2.44 -10.58 12.64
C THR A 258 -3.00 -11.63 11.69
N MET A 259 -3.01 -11.33 10.40
CA MET A 259 -3.43 -12.30 9.38
C MET A 259 -2.26 -13.24 9.07
N MET A 260 -2.35 -14.49 9.53
CA MET A 260 -1.29 -15.49 9.46
C MET A 260 -1.25 -16.26 8.14
N ALA A 261 -2.37 -16.33 7.41
CA ALA A 261 -2.49 -17.07 6.16
C ALA A 261 -3.42 -16.36 5.17
N ASN A 262 -3.37 -16.79 3.90
CA ASN A 262 -4.28 -16.36 2.83
C ASN A 262 -4.34 -14.83 2.60
N GLY A 263 -3.31 -14.11 3.04
CA GLY A 263 -3.18 -12.69 2.74
C GLY A 263 -2.91 -12.43 1.25
N PRO A 264 -3.17 -11.21 0.76
CA PRO A 264 -3.37 -9.99 1.55
C PRO A 264 -4.83 -9.64 1.89
N THR A 265 -5.80 -10.40 1.35
CA THR A 265 -7.23 -10.19 1.58
C THR A 265 -7.76 -11.03 2.74
N GLY A 266 -7.12 -12.17 3.02
CA GLY A 266 -7.69 -13.23 3.84
C GLY A 266 -8.95 -13.78 3.17
N GLY A 267 -9.91 -14.18 3.99
CA GLY A 267 -11.24 -14.61 3.59
C GLY A 267 -12.00 -15.28 4.72
N SER A 268 -11.29 -15.73 5.75
CA SER A 268 -11.86 -16.26 6.99
C SER A 268 -11.28 -15.54 8.22
N ILE A 269 -12.04 -15.52 9.31
CA ILE A 269 -11.51 -15.19 10.64
C ILE A 269 -10.46 -16.21 11.11
N ASP A 270 -10.49 -17.43 10.57
CA ASP A 270 -9.52 -18.49 10.88
C ASP A 270 -8.11 -18.17 10.35
N ASP A 271 -8.01 -17.23 9.41
CA ASP A 271 -6.73 -16.72 8.94
C ASP A 271 -6.06 -15.80 9.98
N LEU A 272 -6.79 -15.39 11.03
CA LEU A 272 -6.35 -14.40 12.00
C LEU A 272 -5.86 -15.04 13.30
N LYS A 273 -4.82 -14.43 13.87
CA LYS A 273 -4.33 -14.71 15.22
C LYS A 273 -4.43 -13.45 16.07
N ALA A 274 -5.01 -13.58 17.25
CA ALA A 274 -5.03 -12.53 18.26
C ALA A 274 -3.63 -12.35 18.85
N THR A 275 -2.82 -11.50 18.23
CA THR A 275 -1.46 -11.18 18.68
C THR A 275 -1.43 -9.97 19.60
N HIS A 276 -2.53 -9.22 19.69
CA HIS A 276 -2.75 -8.14 20.65
C HIS A 276 -1.56 -7.21 20.76
N THR A 277 -1.02 -6.72 19.65
CA THR A 277 0.19 -5.91 19.65
C THR A 277 0.04 -4.73 18.70
N LEU A 278 0.26 -3.52 19.20
CA LEU A 278 0.30 -2.30 18.40
C LEU A 278 1.71 -1.69 18.51
N ILE A 279 2.30 -1.37 17.36
CA ILE A 279 3.65 -0.81 17.28
C ILE A 279 3.55 0.62 16.75
N ALA A 280 4.23 1.55 17.42
CA ALA A 280 4.46 2.90 16.91
C ALA A 280 5.97 3.10 16.74
N ALA A 281 6.42 3.64 15.61
CA ALA A 281 7.85 3.84 15.36
C ALA A 281 8.13 5.03 14.43
N THR A 282 9.29 5.68 14.62
CA THR A 282 9.85 6.65 13.65
C THR A 282 10.79 5.98 12.63
N ASP A 283 11.01 4.68 12.77
CA ASP A 283 11.74 3.84 11.82
C ASP A 283 10.80 2.77 11.26
N GLN A 284 10.46 2.89 9.97
CA GLN A 284 9.54 1.97 9.30
C GLN A 284 10.14 0.59 9.05
N VAL A 285 11.48 0.48 8.94
CA VAL A 285 12.17 -0.80 8.76
C VAL A 285 12.12 -1.57 10.08
N ALA A 286 12.35 -0.89 11.20
CA ALA A 286 12.27 -1.50 12.52
C ALA A 286 10.85 -1.95 12.88
N ALA A 287 9.84 -1.15 12.52
CA ALA A 287 8.43 -1.54 12.68
C ALA A 287 8.12 -2.85 11.95
N ASP A 288 8.52 -2.96 10.68
CA ASP A 288 8.29 -4.15 9.86
C ASP A 288 9.14 -5.34 10.32
N ALA A 289 10.36 -5.11 10.80
CA ALA A 289 11.21 -6.14 11.38
C ALA A 289 10.58 -6.75 12.64
N PHE A 290 10.02 -5.93 13.53
CA PHE A 290 9.25 -6.44 14.66
C PHE A 290 7.98 -7.15 14.19
N GLY A 291 7.25 -6.56 13.24
CA GLY A 291 6.02 -7.15 12.68
C GLY A 291 6.22 -8.54 12.08
N ALA A 292 7.40 -8.83 11.52
CA ALA A 292 7.77 -10.16 11.05
C ALA A 292 7.64 -11.23 12.15
N THR A 293 7.99 -10.88 13.40
CA THR A 293 7.93 -11.79 14.55
C THR A 293 6.49 -12.19 14.89
N LEU A 294 5.52 -11.29 14.65
CA LEU A 294 4.10 -11.57 14.86
C LEU A 294 3.56 -12.61 13.86
N LEU A 295 4.18 -12.67 12.68
CA LEU A 295 3.91 -13.68 11.65
C LEU A 295 4.71 -14.99 11.87
N GLY A 296 5.48 -15.09 12.95
CA GLY A 296 6.37 -16.24 13.19
C GLY A 296 7.55 -16.31 12.22
N LYS A 297 7.94 -15.17 11.62
CA LYS A 297 9.06 -15.04 10.69
C LYS A 297 10.18 -14.24 11.34
N ARG A 298 11.42 -14.42 10.88
CA ARG A 298 12.54 -13.54 11.24
C ARG A 298 12.62 -12.40 10.22
N PRO A 299 13.16 -11.22 10.58
CA PRO A 299 13.41 -10.15 9.61
C PRO A 299 14.21 -10.62 8.39
N ALA A 300 15.19 -11.51 8.60
CA ALA A 300 16.00 -12.10 7.54
C ALA A 300 15.22 -12.99 6.55
N ASP A 301 14.03 -13.48 6.92
CA ASP A 301 13.16 -14.26 6.03
C ASP A 301 12.38 -13.37 5.05
N LEU A 302 12.45 -12.04 5.22
CA LEU A 302 11.78 -11.03 4.40
C LEU A 302 12.84 -10.18 3.66
N PRO A 303 13.24 -10.55 2.43
CA PRO A 303 14.39 -9.94 1.75
C PRO A 303 14.31 -8.41 1.58
N TRP A 304 13.10 -7.85 1.55
CA TRP A 304 12.90 -6.41 1.40
C TRP A 304 13.28 -5.62 2.66
N ILE A 305 13.30 -6.23 3.84
CA ILE A 305 13.76 -5.59 5.09
C ILE A 305 15.27 -5.37 5.04
N ALA A 306 16.05 -6.43 4.80
CA ALA A 306 17.51 -6.34 4.68
C ALA A 306 17.93 -5.37 3.56
N LYS A 307 17.24 -5.42 2.42
CA LYS A 307 17.48 -4.48 1.31
C LYS A 307 17.23 -3.01 1.68
N ALA A 308 16.20 -2.74 2.49
CA ALA A 308 15.88 -1.40 2.93
C ALA A 308 16.91 -0.88 3.94
N GLU A 309 17.38 -1.74 4.85
CA GLU A 309 18.48 -1.43 5.78
C GLU A 309 19.80 -1.14 5.03
N GLU A 310 20.19 -2.02 4.09
CA GLU A 310 21.38 -1.82 3.24
C GLU A 310 21.33 -0.50 2.46
N ALA A 311 20.13 -0.05 2.09
CA ALA A 311 19.91 1.21 1.39
C ALA A 311 19.77 2.43 2.32
N GLY A 312 19.84 2.23 3.64
CA GLY A 312 19.80 3.30 4.65
C GLY A 312 18.40 3.82 5.00
N ALA A 313 17.33 3.09 4.67
CA ALA A 313 15.96 3.50 4.98
C ALA A 313 15.58 3.38 6.48
N GLY A 314 16.37 2.63 7.25
CA GLY A 314 16.12 2.30 8.66
C GLY A 314 16.95 1.10 9.08
N THR A 315 16.62 0.47 10.21
CA THR A 315 17.32 -0.73 10.69
C THR A 315 16.40 -1.94 10.87
N ALA A 316 16.90 -3.13 10.54
CA ALA A 316 16.25 -4.40 10.82
C ALA A 316 16.45 -4.84 12.29
N ASP A 317 17.48 -4.32 12.96
CA ASP A 317 17.73 -4.53 14.38
C ASP A 317 16.87 -3.57 15.23
N PHE A 318 15.60 -3.91 15.36
CA PHE A 318 14.67 -3.13 16.17
C PHE A 318 15.02 -3.15 17.67
N GLU A 319 15.80 -4.13 18.15
CA GLU A 319 16.22 -4.20 19.56
C GLU A 319 17.23 -3.11 19.89
N ALA A 320 18.11 -2.75 18.93
CA ALA A 320 19.03 -1.62 19.07
C ALA A 320 18.33 -0.29 19.32
N LEU A 321 17.07 -0.15 18.91
CA LEU A 321 16.24 1.04 19.19
C LEU A 321 15.73 1.10 20.64
N ARG A 322 15.90 0.01 21.41
CA ARG A 322 15.42 -0.12 22.80
C ARG A 322 13.95 0.26 22.92
N PRO A 323 13.04 -0.47 22.23
CA PRO A 323 11.64 -0.13 22.17
C PRO A 323 11.04 -0.07 23.57
N LEU A 324 10.16 0.90 23.82
CA LEU A 324 9.34 0.88 25.02
C LEU A 324 8.32 -0.25 24.90
N ILE A 325 8.32 -1.18 25.84
CA ILE A 325 7.38 -2.31 25.86
C ILE A 325 6.39 -2.09 27.00
N GLY A 326 5.09 -2.21 26.70
CA GLY A 326 4.02 -2.02 27.69
C GLY A 326 2.75 -2.77 27.36
N GLU A 327 1.75 -2.61 28.22
CA GLU A 327 0.40 -3.19 28.10
C GLU A 327 -0.65 -2.06 28.03
N ALA A 328 -1.75 -2.27 27.29
CA ALA A 328 -2.88 -1.35 27.08
C ALA A 328 -3.92 -1.42 28.20
#